data_AF-A0A3D5ZPC4-F1
#
_entry.id   AF-A0A3D5ZPC4-F1
#
_cell.length_a   1.000
_cell.length_b   1.000
_cell.length_c   1.000
_cell.angle_alpha   90.00
_cell.angle_beta   90.00
_cell.angle_gamma   90.00
#
_symmetry.space_group_name_H-M   'P 1'
#
loop_
_entity.id
_entity.type
_entity.pdbx_description
1 polymer ?
#
loop_
_entity_poly.entity_id
_entity_poly.type
_entity_poly.pdbx_seq_one_letter_code
_entity_poly.pdbx_strand_id
1 'polypeptide(L)'
;MNEENLIEQEANKELQNYENSSFKERFVSTAANTVKIPKRHKRLWLYCGTISLVLLIIVASVLPFVLKSRNEVGYLDENINRRVVDVSKVNSLFFKYKFNESMKWSTKEAFDTLSNDILFYELMYSDDDTAQSMIIVVVVNPKYNYKNNTVDYNETSVFNELTWKYRTDILSDDIVEINVLGETTCEEKRVYFQYTELSFTTESNVSEFLENALVKG
;
A
#
# COMPACT_ATOMS: atom_id res chain seq x y z
N MET A 1 80.75 -55.47 29.07
CA MET A 1 80.12 -54.50 29.98
C MET A 1 79.35 -53.56 29.07
N ASN A 2 78.02 -53.65 29.08
CA ASN A 2 77.13 -53.27 27.97
C ASN A 2 76.85 -51.77 27.88
N GLU A 3 76.84 -51.26 26.64
CA GLU A 3 76.56 -49.87 26.25
C GLU A 3 75.16 -49.37 26.66
N GLU A 4 74.21 -50.26 26.92
CA GLU A 4 72.85 -49.90 27.38
C GLU A 4 72.83 -49.21 28.75
N ASN A 5 73.75 -49.57 29.66
CA ASN A 5 73.83 -48.93 30.98
C ASN A 5 74.39 -47.50 30.94
N LEU A 6 75.10 -47.13 29.87
CA LEU A 6 75.63 -45.78 29.71
C LEU A 6 74.54 -44.82 29.24
N ILE A 7 73.66 -45.28 28.34
CA ILE A 7 72.58 -44.49 27.76
C ILE A 7 71.50 -44.17 28.81
N GLU A 8 71.15 -45.13 29.68
CA GLU A 8 70.21 -44.88 30.78
C GLU A 8 70.76 -43.91 31.84
N GLN A 9 72.08 -43.89 32.06
CA GLN A 9 72.70 -42.95 32.98
C GLN A 9 72.80 -41.53 32.40
N GLU A 10 73.02 -41.39 31.09
CA GLU A 10 73.01 -40.07 30.43
C GLU A 10 71.58 -39.50 30.33
N ALA A 11 70.58 -40.33 30.01
CA ALA A 11 69.19 -39.90 29.95
C ALA A 11 68.64 -39.46 31.31
N ASN A 12 69.01 -40.15 32.40
CA ASN A 12 68.60 -39.76 33.75
C ASN A 12 69.32 -38.50 34.26
N LYS A 13 70.54 -38.21 33.78
CA LYS A 13 71.23 -36.95 34.07
C LYS A 13 70.58 -35.76 33.36
N GLU A 14 70.08 -35.94 32.14
CA GLU A 14 69.35 -34.91 31.41
C GLU A 14 67.96 -34.63 32.01
N LEU A 15 67.25 -35.67 32.45
CA LEU A 15 65.95 -35.53 33.13
C LEU A 15 66.08 -34.80 34.48
N GLN A 16 67.11 -35.10 35.28
CA GLN A 16 67.34 -34.37 36.53
C GLN A 16 67.78 -32.90 36.32
N ASN A 17 68.50 -32.60 35.24
CA ASN A 17 68.82 -31.22 34.87
C ASN A 17 67.60 -30.43 34.38
N TYR A 18 66.61 -31.12 33.78
CA TYR A 18 65.37 -30.50 33.35
C TYR A 18 64.42 -30.18 34.51
N GLU A 19 64.49 -30.95 35.61
CA GLU A 19 63.62 -30.74 36.77
C GLU A 19 64.11 -29.65 37.74
N ASN A 20 65.39 -29.24 37.71
CA ASN A 20 65.96 -28.54 38.87
C ASN A 20 66.23 -27.03 38.78
N SER A 21 66.18 -26.34 37.64
CA SER A 21 66.45 -24.88 37.69
C SER A 21 66.13 -24.11 36.41
N SER A 22 64.87 -23.69 36.25
CA SER A 22 64.57 -22.36 35.63
C SER A 22 63.09 -22.10 35.36
N PHE A 23 62.23 -23.12 35.36
CA PHE A 23 60.85 -22.89 34.90
C PHE A 23 59.95 -22.20 35.93
N LYS A 24 60.23 -22.38 37.23
CA LYS A 24 59.41 -21.82 38.31
C LYS A 24 59.73 -20.35 38.62
N GLU A 25 60.95 -19.88 38.37
CA GLU A 25 61.33 -18.48 38.59
C GLU A 25 60.92 -17.52 37.45
N ARG A 26 60.76 -18.02 36.22
CA ARG A 26 60.26 -17.20 35.10
C ARG A 26 58.76 -16.89 35.18
N PHE A 27 57.98 -17.75 35.85
CA PHE A 27 56.55 -17.50 36.04
C PHE A 27 56.24 -16.48 37.15
N VAL A 28 57.11 -16.34 38.15
CA VAL A 28 56.87 -15.41 39.28
C VAL A 28 57.39 -14.00 38.97
N SER A 29 58.47 -13.85 38.18
CA SER A 29 58.99 -12.52 37.82
C SER A 29 58.18 -11.81 36.71
N THR A 30 57.37 -12.54 35.94
CA THR A 30 56.50 -11.94 34.91
C THR A 30 55.18 -11.40 35.50
N ALA A 31 54.78 -11.86 36.69
CA ALA A 31 53.57 -11.39 37.36
C ALA A 31 53.74 -10.07 38.14
N ALA A 32 54.98 -9.60 38.35
CA ALA A 32 55.28 -8.40 39.14
C ALA A 32 55.58 -7.14 38.31
N ASN A 33 55.71 -7.25 36.98
CA ASN A 33 55.85 -6.07 36.12
C ASN A 33 54.47 -5.53 35.74
N THR A 34 54.07 -4.53 36.51
CA THR A 34 52.94 -3.64 36.29
C THR A 34 52.87 -3.12 34.85
N VAL A 35 52.19 -3.85 33.97
CA VAL A 35 51.68 -3.28 32.72
C VAL A 35 50.52 -2.38 33.11
N LYS A 36 50.76 -1.07 33.06
CA LYS A 36 49.72 -0.04 33.14
C LYS A 36 48.65 -0.36 32.10
N ILE A 37 47.51 -0.90 32.55
CA ILE A 37 46.33 -1.13 31.72
C ILE A 37 45.89 0.23 31.16
N PRO A 38 45.92 0.45 29.84
CA PRO A 38 45.42 1.71 29.28
C PRO A 38 43.90 1.76 29.47
N LYS A 39 43.43 2.78 30.19
CA LYS A 39 42.00 3.09 30.41
C LYS A 39 41.28 3.52 29.11
N ARG A 40 41.23 2.67 28.08
CA ARG A 40 40.56 2.97 26.80
C ARG A 40 39.38 2.05 26.43
N HIS A 41 38.99 1.10 27.27
CA HIS A 41 37.88 0.19 26.96
C HIS A 41 36.50 0.62 27.47
N LYS A 42 36.38 1.70 28.27
CA LYS A 42 35.06 2.21 28.71
C LYS A 42 34.27 2.94 27.63
N ARG A 43 34.94 3.52 26.61
CA ARG A 43 34.24 4.24 25.53
C ARG A 43 33.63 3.30 24.49
N LEU A 44 34.27 2.17 24.17
CA LEU A 44 33.79 1.25 23.12
C LEU A 44 32.46 0.57 23.50
N TRP A 45 32.29 0.21 24.77
CA TRP A 45 31.04 -0.37 25.29
C TRP A 45 29.87 0.62 25.27
N LEU A 46 30.13 1.91 25.54
CA LEU A 46 29.14 2.97 25.41
C LEU A 46 28.69 3.16 23.96
N TYR A 47 29.62 3.11 22.98
CA TYR A 47 29.27 3.20 21.56
C TYR A 47 28.48 1.99 21.06
N CYS A 48 28.82 0.76 21.46
CA CYS A 48 28.02 -0.41 21.09
C CYS A 48 26.61 -0.38 21.69
N GLY A 49 26.46 0.09 22.94
CA GLY A 49 25.15 0.23 23.58
C GLY A 49 24.29 1.34 22.96
N THR A 50 24.88 2.49 22.63
CA THR A 50 24.15 3.59 21.99
C THR A 50 23.77 3.28 20.55
N ILE A 51 24.63 2.59 19.78
CA ILE A 51 24.30 2.14 18.42
C ILE A 51 23.11 1.17 18.44
N SER A 52 23.06 0.25 19.40
CA SER A 52 21.95 -0.70 19.56
C SER A 52 20.64 0.01 19.95
N LEU A 53 20.71 1.00 20.86
CA LEU A 53 19.55 1.80 21.26
C LEU A 53 19.02 2.66 20.10
N VAL A 54 19.91 3.26 19.32
CA VAL A 54 19.55 4.06 18.12
C VAL A 54 18.91 3.16 17.06
N LEU A 55 19.43 1.95 16.84
CA LEU A 55 18.81 0.97 15.95
C LEU A 55 17.40 0.58 16.41
N LEU A 56 17.19 0.37 17.71
CA LEU A 56 15.85 0.09 18.24
C LEU A 56 14.89 1.26 18.07
N ILE A 57 15.35 2.51 18.25
CA ILE A 57 14.53 3.72 18.04
C ILE A 57 14.21 3.90 16.55
N ILE A 58 15.17 3.66 15.65
CA ILE A 58 14.94 3.69 14.21
C ILE A 58 13.95 2.59 13.82
N VAL A 59 14.13 1.36 14.30
CA VAL A 59 13.19 0.26 14.02
C VAL A 59 11.81 0.59 14.57
N ALA A 60 11.69 1.08 15.80
CA ALA A 60 10.40 1.45 16.42
C ALA A 60 9.73 2.67 15.77
N SER A 61 10.47 3.57 15.13
CA SER A 61 9.92 4.72 14.39
C SER A 61 9.59 4.38 12.94
N VAL A 62 10.34 3.46 12.32
CA VAL A 62 10.13 3.02 10.94
C VAL A 62 9.08 1.90 10.85
N LEU A 63 8.97 1.01 11.85
CA LEU A 63 7.96 -0.07 11.87
C LEU A 63 6.53 0.45 11.69
N PRO A 64 6.08 1.51 12.41
CA PRO A 64 4.75 2.06 12.23
C PRO A 64 4.55 2.64 10.83
N PHE A 65 5.59 3.25 10.24
CA PHE A 65 5.54 3.77 8.87
C PHE A 65 5.48 2.64 7.83
N VAL A 66 6.23 1.56 8.02
CA VAL A 66 6.24 0.37 7.14
C VAL A 66 4.98 -0.48 7.30
N LEU A 67 4.42 -0.56 8.51
CA LEU A 67 3.15 -1.24 8.76
C LEU A 67 1.96 -0.42 8.25
N LYS A 68 2.05 0.91 8.32
CA LYS A 68 1.06 1.81 7.71
C LYS A 68 1.11 1.74 6.18
N SER A 69 2.30 1.65 5.57
CA SER A 69 2.43 1.46 4.11
C SER A 69 2.03 0.06 3.64
N ARG A 70 2.16 -0.98 4.48
CA ARG A 70 1.67 -2.34 4.15
C ARG A 70 0.15 -2.49 4.18
N ASN A 71 -0.56 -1.59 4.87
CA ASN A 71 -2.02 -1.62 4.92
C ASN A 71 -2.68 -0.84 3.77
N GLU A 72 -1.90 -0.13 2.96
CA GLU A 72 -2.32 0.27 1.62
C GLU A 72 -2.20 -0.96 0.73
N VAL A 73 -3.27 -1.76 0.68
CA VAL A 73 -3.42 -2.79 -0.36
C VAL A 73 -3.49 -2.03 -1.69
N GLY A 74 -2.33 -1.80 -2.28
CA GLY A 74 -2.20 -1.17 -3.59
C GLY A 74 -2.69 -2.18 -4.63
N TYR A 75 -3.96 -2.07 -5.00
CA TYR A 75 -4.48 -2.79 -6.16
C TYR A 75 -3.72 -2.32 -7.40
N LEU A 76 -3.10 -3.26 -8.11
CA LEU A 76 -2.35 -2.97 -9.33
C LEU A 76 -3.29 -3.14 -10.52
N ASP A 77 -3.34 -2.15 -11.41
CA ASP A 77 -4.23 -2.17 -12.57
C ASP A 77 -4.08 -3.41 -13.46
N GLU A 78 -2.86 -3.97 -13.55
CA GLU A 78 -2.56 -5.18 -14.31
C GLU A 78 -3.29 -6.43 -13.79
N ASN A 79 -3.71 -6.42 -12.52
CA ASN A 79 -4.46 -7.50 -11.89
C ASN A 79 -5.98 -7.23 -11.87
N ILE A 80 -6.44 -6.10 -12.41
CA ILE A 80 -7.86 -5.78 -12.42
C ILE A 80 -8.50 -6.38 -13.67
N ASN A 81 -9.32 -7.40 -13.47
CA ASN A 81 -10.13 -7.98 -14.53
C ASN A 81 -11.60 -7.55 -14.40
N ARG A 82 -12.34 -7.61 -15.50
CA ARG A 82 -13.75 -7.22 -15.57
C ARG A 82 -14.59 -8.39 -16.07
N ARG A 83 -15.75 -8.60 -15.46
CA ARG A 83 -16.77 -9.54 -15.94
C ARG A 83 -18.12 -8.86 -16.06
N VAL A 84 -18.89 -9.26 -17.07
CA VAL A 84 -20.26 -8.77 -17.26
C VAL A 84 -21.15 -9.29 -16.12
N VAL A 85 -21.97 -8.41 -15.57
CA VAL A 85 -22.97 -8.73 -14.54
C VAL A 85 -24.26 -7.96 -14.83
N ASP A 86 -25.37 -8.41 -14.29
CA ASP A 86 -26.64 -7.67 -14.38
C ASP A 86 -26.64 -6.45 -13.46
N VAL A 87 -27.37 -5.39 -13.88
CA VAL A 87 -27.60 -4.19 -13.06
C VAL A 87 -28.25 -4.51 -11.70
N SER A 88 -29.06 -5.58 -11.64
CA SER A 88 -29.68 -6.07 -10.41
C SER A 88 -28.65 -6.42 -9.32
N LYS A 89 -27.45 -6.86 -9.72
CA LYS A 89 -26.34 -7.14 -8.80
C LYS A 89 -25.83 -5.85 -8.14
N VAL A 90 -25.75 -4.76 -8.89
CA VAL A 90 -25.40 -3.44 -8.35
C VAL A 90 -26.53 -2.90 -7.49
N ASN A 91 -27.79 -3.04 -7.93
CA ASN A 91 -28.96 -2.62 -7.15
C ASN A 91 -29.03 -3.31 -5.80
N SER A 92 -28.59 -4.58 -5.69
CA SER A 92 -28.53 -5.29 -4.41
C SER A 92 -27.58 -4.68 -3.37
N LEU A 93 -26.67 -3.79 -3.79
CA LEU A 93 -25.73 -3.09 -2.92
C LEU A 93 -26.36 -1.91 -2.18
N PHE A 94 -27.52 -1.44 -2.62
CA PHE A 94 -28.17 -0.23 -2.15
C PHE A 94 -29.57 -0.57 -1.61
N PHE A 95 -29.95 0.06 -0.51
CA PHE A 95 -31.24 -0.14 0.13
C PHE A 95 -32.27 0.92 -0.25
N LYS A 96 -31.84 2.18 -0.42
CA LYS A 96 -32.70 3.35 -0.67
C LYS A 96 -32.77 3.76 -2.12
N TYR A 97 -31.71 3.51 -2.88
CA TYR A 97 -31.59 3.92 -4.26
C TYR A 97 -31.30 2.73 -5.15
N LYS A 98 -31.85 2.70 -6.36
CA LYS A 98 -31.60 1.66 -7.36
C LYS A 98 -31.36 2.32 -8.69
N PHE A 99 -30.45 1.77 -9.48
CA PHE A 99 -30.34 2.12 -10.88
C PHE A 99 -31.57 1.61 -11.63
N ASN A 100 -32.14 2.49 -12.45
CA ASN A 100 -33.35 2.22 -13.19
C ASN A 100 -33.12 1.11 -14.22
N GLU A 101 -33.74 -0.05 -14.01
CA GLU A 101 -33.55 -1.25 -14.83
C GLU A 101 -34.19 -1.13 -16.22
N SER A 102 -35.05 -0.13 -16.46
CA SER A 102 -35.61 0.13 -17.79
C SER A 102 -34.58 0.76 -18.74
N MET A 103 -33.54 1.39 -18.20
CA MET A 103 -32.41 1.87 -18.98
C MET A 103 -31.49 0.68 -19.32
N LYS A 104 -31.02 0.63 -20.56
CA LYS A 104 -30.18 -0.48 -21.07
C LYS A 104 -28.74 -0.35 -20.58
N TRP A 105 -28.52 -0.59 -19.29
CA TRP A 105 -27.19 -0.57 -18.69
C TRP A 105 -26.33 -1.74 -19.19
N SER A 106 -25.11 -1.44 -19.64
CA SER A 106 -24.03 -2.42 -19.71
C SER A 106 -23.23 -2.36 -18.41
N THR A 107 -23.34 -3.39 -17.58
CA THR A 107 -22.70 -3.41 -16.26
C THR A 107 -21.53 -4.40 -16.21
N LYS A 108 -20.42 -3.96 -15.63
CA LYS A 108 -19.23 -4.77 -15.38
C LYS A 108 -18.85 -4.72 -13.91
N GLU A 109 -18.46 -5.86 -13.38
CA GLU A 109 -17.81 -5.97 -12.07
C GLU A 109 -16.30 -6.05 -12.27
N ALA A 110 -15.57 -5.15 -11.62
CA ALA A 110 -14.12 -5.16 -11.59
C ALA A 110 -13.62 -5.81 -10.29
N PHE A 111 -12.74 -6.79 -10.43
CA PHE A 111 -12.17 -7.53 -9.31
C PHE A 111 -10.66 -7.71 -9.50
N ASP A 112 -9.94 -7.80 -8.39
CA ASP A 112 -8.52 -8.13 -8.39
C ASP A 112 -8.32 -9.63 -8.60
N THR A 113 -7.51 -10.04 -9.57
CA THR A 113 -7.34 -11.46 -9.89
C THR A 113 -6.50 -12.22 -8.88
N LEU A 114 -5.72 -11.54 -8.04
CA LEU A 114 -4.85 -12.18 -7.04
C LEU A 114 -5.59 -12.42 -5.73
N SER A 115 -6.31 -11.41 -5.22
CA SER A 115 -7.10 -11.52 -4.00
C SER A 115 -8.54 -11.95 -4.22
N ASN A 116 -9.04 -11.85 -5.46
CA ASN A 116 -10.44 -12.03 -5.82
C ASN A 116 -11.39 -11.03 -5.10
N ASP A 117 -10.85 -9.90 -4.64
CA ASP A 117 -11.63 -8.82 -4.05
C ASP A 117 -12.39 -8.07 -5.15
N ILE A 118 -13.68 -7.82 -4.93
CA ILE A 118 -14.45 -6.91 -5.78
C ILE A 118 -14.04 -5.48 -5.43
N LEU A 119 -13.66 -4.70 -6.45
CA LEU A 119 -13.14 -3.36 -6.28
C LEU A 119 -14.21 -2.31 -6.53
N PHE A 120 -14.87 -2.41 -7.69
CA PHE A 120 -15.91 -1.49 -8.13
C PHE A 120 -16.83 -2.13 -9.17
N TYR A 121 -17.98 -1.50 -9.40
CA TYR A 121 -18.87 -1.79 -10.51
C TYR A 121 -18.91 -0.60 -11.47
N GLU A 122 -18.94 -0.88 -12.76
CA GLU A 122 -19.00 0.11 -13.84
C GLU A 122 -20.31 -0.08 -14.59
N LEU A 123 -21.15 0.94 -14.63
CA LEU A 123 -22.41 0.98 -15.37
C LEU A 123 -22.24 1.93 -16.54
N MET A 124 -22.47 1.44 -17.75
CA MET A 124 -22.35 2.21 -18.98
C MET A 124 -23.73 2.33 -19.64
N TYR A 125 -24.07 3.54 -20.04
CA TYR A 125 -25.23 3.86 -20.86
C TYR A 125 -24.76 4.68 -22.07
N SER A 126 -25.33 4.39 -23.23
CA SER A 126 -25.13 5.16 -24.45
C SER A 126 -26.45 5.17 -25.21
N ASP A 127 -26.84 6.33 -25.69
CA ASP A 127 -27.99 6.54 -26.54
C ASP A 127 -27.56 7.32 -27.78
N ASP A 128 -27.49 6.60 -28.89
CA ASP A 128 -27.02 7.13 -30.16
C ASP A 128 -28.04 8.11 -30.78
N ASP A 129 -29.33 8.00 -30.43
CA ASP A 129 -30.38 8.89 -30.95
C ASP A 129 -30.30 10.27 -30.31
N THR A 130 -29.96 10.33 -29.01
CA THR A 130 -29.78 11.58 -28.26
C THR A 130 -28.33 12.04 -28.18
N ALA A 131 -27.39 11.25 -28.68
CA ALA A 131 -25.94 11.47 -28.55
C ALA A 131 -25.50 11.71 -27.09
N GLN A 132 -26.13 11.00 -26.16
CA GLN A 132 -25.85 11.05 -24.73
C GLN A 132 -25.17 9.75 -24.28
N SER A 133 -24.20 9.87 -23.38
CA SER A 133 -23.58 8.71 -22.74
C SER A 133 -23.28 8.99 -21.27
N MET A 134 -23.29 7.93 -20.48
CA MET A 134 -23.00 7.98 -19.05
C MET A 134 -22.17 6.77 -18.64
N ILE A 135 -21.11 7.00 -17.88
CA ILE A 135 -20.35 5.98 -17.18
C ILE A 135 -20.46 6.27 -15.69
N ILE A 136 -21.00 5.33 -14.91
CA ILE A 136 -21.08 5.40 -13.46
C ILE A 136 -20.17 4.34 -12.86
N VAL A 137 -19.32 4.74 -11.91
CA VAL A 137 -18.42 3.83 -11.18
C VAL A 137 -18.79 3.83 -9.71
N VAL A 138 -19.24 2.67 -9.22
CA VAL A 138 -19.58 2.43 -7.81
C VAL A 138 -18.41 1.71 -7.15
N VAL A 139 -17.65 2.41 -6.31
CA VAL A 139 -16.53 1.82 -5.57
C VAL A 139 -17.05 1.13 -4.33
N VAL A 140 -16.90 -0.20 -4.27
CA VAL A 140 -17.36 -1.02 -3.13
C VAL A 140 -16.23 -1.35 -2.16
N ASN A 141 -14.99 -1.35 -2.63
CA ASN A 141 -13.85 -1.59 -1.77
C ASN A 141 -13.31 -0.26 -1.22
N PRO A 142 -13.38 -0.02 0.11
CA PRO A 142 -12.93 1.24 0.70
C PRO A 142 -11.42 1.43 0.60
N LYS A 143 -10.63 0.36 0.44
CA LYS A 143 -9.18 0.41 0.28
C LYS A 143 -8.76 0.72 -1.16
N TYR A 144 -9.64 0.52 -2.13
CA TYR A 144 -9.36 0.84 -3.52
C TYR A 144 -9.45 2.34 -3.77
N ASN A 145 -8.45 2.90 -4.47
CA ASN A 145 -8.46 4.29 -4.91
C ASN A 145 -8.66 4.33 -6.42
N TYR A 146 -9.80 4.85 -6.87
CA TYR A 146 -10.11 4.95 -8.27
C TYR A 146 -9.29 6.08 -8.92
N LYS A 147 -8.53 5.76 -9.97
CA LYS A 147 -7.48 6.62 -10.54
C LYS A 147 -7.95 7.98 -11.09
N ASN A 148 -9.25 8.23 -11.24
CA ASN A 148 -9.79 9.54 -11.67
C ASN A 148 -10.01 10.56 -10.55
N ASN A 149 -9.50 10.33 -9.33
CA ASN A 149 -9.73 11.20 -8.16
C ASN A 149 -9.05 12.59 -8.17
N THR A 150 -8.48 13.05 -9.30
CA THR A 150 -7.87 14.39 -9.43
C THR A 150 -8.73 15.33 -10.28
N VAL A 151 -10.03 15.31 -10.08
CA VAL A 151 -10.96 16.30 -10.65
C VAL A 151 -11.22 17.36 -9.59
N ASP A 152 -11.00 18.63 -9.95
CA ASP A 152 -11.41 19.76 -9.13
C ASP A 152 -12.89 20.06 -9.43
N TYR A 153 -13.77 19.72 -8.50
CA TYR A 153 -15.21 19.94 -8.64
C TYR A 153 -15.56 21.35 -8.19
N ASN A 154 -16.13 22.15 -9.11
CA ASN A 154 -16.47 23.54 -8.89
C ASN A 154 -17.98 23.79 -8.71
N GLU A 155 -18.81 22.79 -9.01
CA GLU A 155 -20.27 22.83 -8.87
C GLU A 155 -20.75 21.86 -7.78
N THR A 156 -21.88 22.19 -7.17
CA THR A 156 -22.54 21.31 -6.20
C THR A 156 -24.06 21.49 -6.29
N SER A 157 -24.76 20.38 -6.50
CA SER A 157 -26.22 20.35 -6.61
C SER A 157 -26.80 19.17 -5.84
N VAL A 158 -28.10 19.19 -5.57
CA VAL A 158 -28.80 18.12 -4.88
C VAL A 158 -29.79 17.47 -5.83
N PHE A 159 -29.59 16.19 -6.14
CA PHE A 159 -30.46 15.38 -6.98
C PHE A 159 -30.80 14.10 -6.23
N ASN A 160 -32.06 13.69 -6.20
CA ASN A 160 -32.50 12.51 -5.45
C ASN A 160 -32.04 12.52 -3.98
N GLU A 161 -32.08 13.67 -3.29
CA GLU A 161 -31.60 13.83 -1.90
C GLU A 161 -30.11 13.51 -1.70
N LEU A 162 -29.34 13.33 -2.77
CA LEU A 162 -27.89 13.15 -2.76
C LEU A 162 -27.21 14.47 -3.17
N THR A 163 -26.20 14.86 -2.42
CA THR A 163 -25.34 15.98 -2.78
C THR A 163 -24.31 15.51 -3.80
N TRP A 164 -24.41 16.01 -5.02
CA TRP A 164 -23.48 15.75 -6.11
C TRP A 164 -22.50 16.90 -6.24
N LYS A 165 -21.22 16.57 -6.33
CA LYS A 165 -20.17 17.52 -6.70
C LYS A 165 -19.74 17.19 -8.11
N TYR A 166 -19.62 18.20 -8.97
CA TYR A 166 -19.26 17.96 -10.36
C TYR A 166 -18.55 19.17 -10.97
N ARG A 167 -18.02 18.96 -12.17
CA ARG A 167 -17.46 19.98 -13.05
C ARG A 167 -18.01 19.77 -14.44
N THR A 168 -18.39 20.87 -15.09
CA THR A 168 -18.81 20.90 -16.49
C THR A 168 -17.70 21.47 -17.36
N ASP A 169 -17.28 20.70 -18.36
CA ASP A 169 -16.32 21.10 -19.38
C ASP A 169 -17.05 21.21 -20.74
N ILE A 170 -16.87 22.32 -21.46
CA ILE A 170 -17.42 22.54 -22.80
C ILE A 170 -16.27 22.49 -23.81
N LEU A 171 -16.34 21.57 -24.77
CA LEU A 171 -15.20 21.20 -25.61
C LEU A 171 -15.25 21.74 -27.06
N SER A 172 -16.38 22.25 -27.54
CA SER A 172 -16.56 22.72 -28.93
C SER A 172 -17.61 23.83 -29.08
N ASP A 173 -17.42 24.72 -30.06
CA ASP A 173 -18.24 25.93 -30.27
C ASP A 173 -19.36 25.75 -31.32
N ASP A 174 -19.20 24.86 -32.31
CA ASP A 174 -20.20 24.67 -33.39
C ASP A 174 -21.29 23.67 -33.02
N ILE A 175 -20.88 22.54 -32.41
CA ILE A 175 -21.72 21.59 -31.69
C ILE A 175 -21.12 21.54 -30.30
N VAL A 176 -21.89 21.88 -29.28
CA VAL A 176 -21.42 21.96 -27.90
C VAL A 176 -21.30 20.54 -27.38
N GLU A 177 -20.06 20.06 -27.26
CA GLU A 177 -19.78 18.83 -26.51
C GLU A 177 -19.65 19.19 -25.03
N ILE A 178 -20.63 18.74 -24.25
CA ILE A 178 -20.70 18.93 -22.81
C ILE A 178 -20.19 17.65 -22.15
N ASN A 179 -19.13 17.77 -21.34
CA ASN A 179 -18.62 16.69 -20.52
C ASN A 179 -18.76 17.06 -19.04
N VAL A 180 -19.46 16.23 -18.26
CA VAL A 180 -19.67 16.44 -16.83
C VAL A 180 -19.02 15.30 -16.06
N LEU A 181 -18.07 15.65 -15.18
CA LEU A 181 -17.41 14.72 -14.27
C LEU A 181 -17.88 15.00 -12.85
N GLY A 182 -18.31 13.99 -12.13
CA GLY A 182 -18.78 14.20 -10.77
C GLY A 182 -18.69 13.01 -9.83
N GLU A 183 -19.01 13.28 -8.58
CA GLU A 183 -19.02 12.32 -7.49
C GLU A 183 -20.16 12.56 -6.50
N THR A 184 -20.52 11.50 -5.80
CA THR A 184 -21.31 11.56 -4.58
C THR A 184 -20.92 10.41 -3.64
N THR A 185 -21.47 10.42 -2.44
CA THR A 185 -21.45 9.29 -1.52
C THR A 185 -22.87 8.82 -1.27
N CYS A 186 -23.14 7.56 -1.59
CA CYS A 186 -24.44 6.93 -1.41
C CYS A 186 -24.27 5.65 -0.59
N GLU A 187 -24.90 5.59 0.60
CA GLU A 187 -24.86 4.42 1.50
C GLU A 187 -23.43 3.87 1.71
N GLU A 188 -22.53 4.78 2.12
CA GLU A 188 -21.11 4.53 2.40
C GLU A 188 -20.26 4.15 1.17
N LYS A 189 -20.86 4.13 -0.03
CA LYS A 189 -20.16 3.86 -1.28
C LYS A 189 -19.87 5.16 -2.00
N ARG A 190 -18.64 5.28 -2.50
CA ARG A 190 -18.25 6.39 -3.37
C ARG A 190 -18.75 6.08 -4.78
N VAL A 191 -19.47 7.03 -5.37
CA VAL A 191 -20.04 6.91 -6.70
C VAL A 191 -19.45 8.03 -7.54
N TYR A 192 -18.80 7.66 -8.64
CA TYR A 192 -18.27 8.59 -9.63
C TYR A 192 -19.10 8.49 -10.89
N PHE A 193 -19.20 9.58 -11.64
CA PHE A 193 -19.82 9.55 -12.95
C PHE A 193 -19.08 10.42 -13.97
N GLN A 194 -19.23 10.04 -15.23
CA GLN A 194 -18.88 10.84 -16.39
C GLN A 194 -20.07 10.83 -17.34
N TYR A 195 -20.60 12.01 -17.63
CA TYR A 195 -21.69 12.23 -18.56
C TYR A 195 -21.17 13.00 -19.77
N THR A 196 -21.58 12.61 -20.97
CA THR A 196 -21.22 13.30 -22.20
C THR A 196 -22.45 13.47 -23.07
N GLU A 197 -22.64 14.68 -23.59
CA GLU A 197 -23.79 15.07 -24.41
C GLU A 197 -23.33 16.00 -25.54
N LEU A 198 -23.88 15.80 -26.74
CA LEU A 198 -23.80 16.78 -27.82
C LEU A 198 -25.07 17.64 -27.81
N SER A 199 -24.90 18.95 -27.66
CA SER A 199 -26.00 19.91 -27.57
C SER A 199 -25.78 21.11 -28.50
N PHE A 200 -26.87 21.82 -28.78
CA PHE A 200 -26.83 23.16 -29.43
C PHE A 200 -26.81 24.29 -28.39
N THR A 201 -26.87 23.95 -27.09
CA THR A 201 -26.81 24.89 -25.96
C THR A 201 -25.65 24.51 -25.05
N THR A 202 -25.28 25.42 -24.14
CA THR A 202 -24.29 25.16 -23.09
C THR A 202 -24.91 24.60 -21.81
N GLU A 203 -26.22 24.36 -21.80
CA GLU A 203 -26.93 23.82 -20.64
C GLU A 203 -26.87 22.28 -20.68
N SER A 204 -26.49 21.68 -19.55
CA SER A 204 -26.35 20.24 -19.40
C SER A 204 -27.64 19.60 -18.89
N ASN A 205 -28.06 18.48 -19.49
CA ASN A 205 -29.20 17.69 -19.02
C ASN A 205 -28.81 16.64 -17.95
N VAL A 206 -27.59 16.72 -17.40
CA VAL A 206 -27.07 15.74 -16.43
C VAL A 206 -27.97 15.54 -15.20
N SER A 207 -28.65 16.60 -14.74
CA SER A 207 -29.61 16.53 -13.62
C SER A 207 -30.76 15.59 -13.92
N GLU A 208 -31.46 15.85 -15.04
CA GLU A 208 -32.60 15.05 -15.48
C GLU A 208 -32.17 13.60 -15.75
N PHE A 209 -30.99 13.42 -16.35
CA PHE A 209 -30.44 12.09 -16.56
C PHE A 209 -30.22 11.35 -15.23
N LEU A 210 -29.57 11.97 -14.24
CA LEU A 210 -29.30 11.34 -12.94
C LEU A 210 -30.59 11.05 -12.16
N GLU A 211 -31.60 11.91 -12.27
CA GLU A 211 -32.92 11.69 -11.67
C GLU A 211 -33.64 10.48 -12.28
N ASN A 212 -33.51 10.29 -13.60
CA ASN A 212 -34.08 9.14 -14.30
C ASN A 212 -33.24 7.85 -14.11
N ALA A 213 -31.93 7.99 -14.00
CA ALA A 213 -30.98 6.87 -13.87
C ALA A 213 -31.01 6.24 -12.48
N LEU A 214 -31.26 7.04 -11.43
CA LEU A 214 -31.30 6.60 -10.05
C LEU A 214 -32.70 6.81 -9.48
N VAL A 215 -33.40 5.72 -9.18
CA VAL A 215 -34.76 5.75 -8.62
C VAL A 215 -34.74 5.38 -7.14
N LYS A 216 -35.72 5.87 -6.37
CA LYS A 216 -35.92 5.40 -4.99
C LYS A 216 -36.40 3.94 -4.99
N GLY A 217 -35.73 3.12 -4.17
CA GLY A 217 -35.84 1.65 -4.15
C GLY A 217 -36.96 1.08 -3.30
#